data_AF-A0A3M1KK76-F1
#
_entry.id   AF-A0A3M1KK76-F1
#
_cell.length_a   1.000
_cell.length_b   1.000
_cell.length_c   1.000
_cell.angle_alpha   90.00
_cell.angle_beta   90.00
_cell.angle_gamma   90.00
#
_symmetry.space_group_name_H-M   'P 1'
#
loop_
_entity.id
_entity.type
_entity.pdbx_description
1 polymer ?
#
loop_
_entity_poly.entity_id
_entity_poly.type
_entity_poly.pdbx_seq_one_letter_code
_entity_poly.pdbx_strand_id
1 'polypeptide(L)'
;MHAEETARLMNAAQPHFLSTLVVSFPLGQERIRSHFPEFELPDQKGLFRELERFISGLELKHTVYRSDHASNYLPLKGILNRDKAALLSALDTAIHHPERLHLRQEWERGL
;
A
#
# COMPACT_ATOMS: atom_id res chain seq x y z
N MET A 1 9.12 12.08 5.13
CA MET A 1 9.05 10.62 5.39
C MET A 1 8.89 9.88 4.06
N HIS A 2 9.29 8.61 3.93
CA HIS A 2 9.30 7.86 2.65
C HIS A 2 8.02 8.02 1.81
N ALA A 3 6.83 7.77 2.39
CA ALA A 3 5.55 7.88 1.69
C ALA A 3 5.27 9.28 1.11
N GLU A 4 5.63 10.35 1.82
CA GLU A 4 5.39 11.74 1.39
C GLU A 4 6.28 12.12 0.20
N GLU A 5 7.56 11.71 0.23
CA GLU A 5 8.49 12.00 -0.86
C GLU A 5 8.13 11.18 -2.11
N THR A 6 7.70 9.93 -1.95
CA THR A 6 7.17 9.12 -3.06
C THR A 6 5.89 9.76 -3.63
N ALA A 7 4.99 10.26 -2.79
CA ALA A 7 3.79 10.97 -3.24
C ALA A 7 4.15 12.25 -4.01
N ARG A 8 5.10 13.05 -3.50
CA ARG A 8 5.62 14.24 -4.18
C ARG A 8 6.16 13.90 -5.58
N LEU A 9 6.95 12.84 -5.69
CA LEU A 9 7.49 12.37 -6.97
C LEU A 9 6.36 11.98 -7.93
N MET A 10 5.37 11.21 -7.46
CA MET A 10 4.23 10.81 -8.30
C MET A 10 3.38 12.01 -8.74
N ASN A 11 3.19 12.99 -7.85
CA ASN A 11 2.48 14.23 -8.16
C ASN A 11 3.21 15.04 -9.24
N ALA A 12 4.55 15.04 -9.24
CA ALA A 12 5.33 15.67 -10.30
C ALA A 12 5.23 14.89 -11.62
N ALA A 13 5.23 13.56 -11.57
CA ALA A 13 5.24 12.70 -12.76
C ALA A 13 3.86 12.58 -13.44
N GLN A 14 2.75 12.69 -12.71
CA GLN A 14 1.37 12.52 -13.21
C GLN A 14 1.18 11.27 -14.09
N PRO A 15 1.51 10.06 -13.60
CA PRO A 15 1.43 8.85 -14.42
C PRO A 15 -0.02 8.52 -14.78
N HIS A 16 -0.27 7.95 -15.97
CA HIS A 16 -1.59 7.44 -16.32
C HIS A 16 -2.01 6.23 -15.48
N PHE A 17 -1.03 5.46 -15.01
CA PHE A 17 -1.26 4.28 -14.18
C PHE A 17 -0.23 4.22 -13.04
N LEU A 18 -0.71 3.96 -11.84
CA LEU A 18 0.11 3.83 -10.63
C LEU A 18 -0.34 2.59 -9.86
N SER A 19 0.62 1.72 -9.51
CA SER A 19 0.33 0.55 -8.68
C SER A 19 1.28 0.40 -7.52
N THR A 20 0.78 -0.10 -6.41
CA THR A 20 1.55 -0.39 -5.20
C THR A 20 1.60 -1.88 -4.94
N LEU A 21 2.71 -2.30 -4.34
CA LEU A 21 3.03 -3.69 -4.02
C LEU A 21 3.68 -3.74 -2.64
N VAL A 22 3.15 -4.57 -1.75
CA VAL A 22 3.85 -4.98 -0.54
C VAL A 22 4.90 -6.03 -0.90
N VAL A 23 6.15 -5.73 -0.60
CA VAL A 23 7.27 -6.67 -0.74
C VAL A 23 7.31 -7.61 0.46
N SER A 24 7.38 -8.92 0.21
CA SER A 24 7.56 -9.94 1.24
C SER A 24 8.83 -10.76 0.96
N PHE A 25 9.44 -11.31 2.01
CA PHE A 25 10.69 -12.08 1.93
C PHE A 25 10.52 -13.51 2.48
N PRO A 26 9.63 -14.35 1.95
CA PRO A 26 9.29 -15.64 2.54
C PRO A 26 10.50 -16.57 2.75
N LEU A 27 11.49 -16.51 1.84
CA LEU A 27 12.71 -17.35 1.90
C LEU A 27 13.99 -16.55 2.23
N GLY A 28 13.86 -15.27 2.64
CA GLY A 28 15.00 -14.35 2.71
C GLY A 28 15.06 -13.44 3.93
N GLN A 29 14.09 -13.53 4.86
CA GLN A 29 14.04 -12.65 6.03
C GLN A 29 15.30 -12.72 6.90
N GLU A 30 15.83 -13.92 7.17
CA GLU A 30 17.05 -14.07 7.98
C GLU A 30 18.26 -13.41 7.32
N ARG A 31 18.40 -13.57 6.00
CA ARG A 31 19.49 -12.94 5.23
C ARG A 31 19.36 -11.41 5.22
N ILE A 32 18.14 -10.87 5.09
CA ILE A 32 17.95 -9.42 5.15
C ILE A 32 18.35 -8.92 6.54
N ARG A 33 17.86 -9.56 7.61
CA ARG A 33 18.17 -9.17 8.99
C ARG A 33 19.66 -9.29 9.33
N SER A 34 20.37 -10.28 8.79
CA SER A 34 21.80 -10.45 9.06
C SER A 34 22.66 -9.32 8.47
N HIS A 35 22.22 -8.72 7.36
CA HIS A 35 22.91 -7.59 6.73
C HIS A 35 22.34 -6.22 7.15
N PHE A 36 21.08 -6.18 7.58
CA PHE A 36 20.36 -4.97 7.98
C PHE A 36 19.60 -5.23 9.29
N PRO A 37 20.29 -5.24 10.44
CA PRO A 37 19.68 -5.61 11.72
C PRO A 37 18.59 -4.63 12.19
N GLU A 38 18.63 -3.38 11.73
CA GLU A 38 17.59 -2.37 11.99
C GLU A 38 16.41 -2.44 11.02
N PHE A 39 16.47 -3.30 9.99
CA PHE A 39 15.38 -3.44 9.04
C PHE A 39 14.25 -4.28 9.64
N GLU A 40 13.11 -3.64 9.83
CA GLU A 40 11.87 -4.29 10.22
C GLU A 40 10.79 -4.04 9.17
N LEU A 41 10.10 -5.10 8.77
CA LEU A 41 8.90 -4.96 7.96
C LEU A 41 7.77 -4.42 8.84
N PRO A 42 6.99 -3.43 8.36
CA PRO A 42 5.78 -3.02 9.05
C PRO A 42 4.82 -4.21 9.15
N ASP A 43 4.08 -4.28 10.26
CA ASP A 43 2.96 -5.20 10.39
C ASP A 43 1.82 -4.80 9.43
N GLN A 44 0.78 -5.65 9.33
CA GLN A 44 -0.36 -5.40 8.43
C GLN A 44 -0.96 -3.99 8.62
N LYS A 45 -1.11 -3.55 9.87
CA LYS A 45 -1.65 -2.23 10.22
C LYS A 45 -0.69 -1.10 9.82
N GLY A 46 0.61 -1.30 10.03
CA GLY A 46 1.68 -0.39 9.62
C GLY A 46 1.70 -0.20 8.11
N LEU A 47 1.55 -1.28 7.34
CA LEU A 47 1.43 -1.23 5.87
C LEU A 47 0.21 -0.42 5.42
N PHE A 48 -0.95 -0.61 6.05
CA PHE A 48 -2.13 0.21 5.74
C PHE A 48 -1.94 1.69 6.07
N ARG A 49 -1.31 2.01 7.21
CA ARG A 49 -0.98 3.40 7.57
C ARG A 49 -0.01 4.05 6.61
N GLU A 50 1.00 3.30 6.14
CA GLU A 50 1.94 3.81 5.13
C GLU A 50 1.21 4.07 3.80
N LEU A 51 0.35 3.16 3.38
CA LEU A 51 -0.46 3.30 2.18
C LEU A 51 -1.46 4.47 2.27
N GLU A 52 -2.08 4.65 3.43
CA GLU A 52 -2.97 5.77 3.74
C GLU A 52 -2.22 7.10 3.64
N ARG A 53 -1.04 7.21 4.26
CA ARG A 53 -0.18 8.41 4.15
C ARG A 53 0.20 8.71 2.72
N PHE A 54 0.60 7.67 1.96
CA PHE A 54 0.94 7.80 0.55
C PHE A 54 -0.24 8.32 -0.28
N ILE A 55 -1.39 7.63 -0.24
CA ILE A 55 -2.58 8.02 -1.00
C ILE A 55 -3.09 9.40 -0.58
N SER A 56 -3.05 9.73 0.71
CA SER A 56 -3.45 11.03 1.24
C SER A 56 -2.61 12.17 0.64
N GLY A 57 -1.31 11.95 0.42
CA GLY A 57 -0.42 12.89 -0.23
C GLY A 57 -0.55 12.99 -1.76
N LEU A 58 -1.32 12.11 -2.42
CA LEU A 58 -1.44 12.11 -3.88
C LEU A 58 -2.41 13.17 -4.41
N GLU A 59 -1.96 13.96 -5.36
CA GLU A 59 -2.70 15.00 -6.09
C GLU A 59 -2.65 14.69 -7.61
N LEU A 60 -3.20 13.53 -7.97
CA LEU A 60 -3.14 13.01 -9.34
C LEU A 60 -4.44 13.28 -10.09
N LYS A 61 -4.33 13.83 -11.31
CA LYS A 61 -5.48 14.31 -12.08
C LYS A 61 -6.25 13.21 -12.80
N HIS A 62 -5.56 12.26 -13.41
CA HIS A 62 -6.17 11.23 -14.29
C HIS A 62 -5.46 9.88 -14.18
N THR A 63 -5.04 9.51 -12.96
CA THR A 63 -4.31 8.27 -12.72
C THR A 63 -5.26 7.14 -12.34
N VAL A 64 -5.17 6.04 -13.09
CA VAL A 64 -5.73 4.76 -12.66
C VAL A 64 -4.83 4.17 -11.59
N TYR A 65 -5.40 3.85 -10.42
CA TYR A 65 -4.65 3.29 -9.31
C TYR A 65 -5.06 1.86 -8.99
N ARG A 66 -4.07 1.04 -8.67
CA ARG A 66 -4.24 -0.36 -8.33
C ARG A 66 -3.34 -0.78 -7.17
N SER A 67 -3.92 -1.51 -6.22
CA SER A 67 -3.20 -2.25 -5.17
C SER A 67 -3.74 -3.68 -5.09
N ASP A 68 -4.11 -4.26 -6.23
CA ASP A 68 -4.82 -5.54 -6.30
C ASP A 68 -3.91 -6.76 -6.55
N HIS A 69 -2.60 -6.54 -6.68
CA HIS A 69 -1.60 -7.61 -6.69
C HIS A 69 -1.78 -8.56 -5.50
N ALA A 70 -1.55 -9.87 -5.69
CA ALA A 70 -1.79 -10.90 -4.67
C ALA A 70 -1.05 -10.62 -3.36
N SER A 71 0.15 -10.03 -3.43
CA SER A 71 0.96 -9.67 -2.25
C SER A 71 0.33 -8.61 -1.34
N ASN A 72 -0.67 -7.86 -1.80
CA ASN A 72 -1.35 -6.84 -0.99
C ASN A 72 -2.50 -7.46 -0.18
N TYR A 73 -2.66 -7.03 1.07
CA TYR A 73 -3.74 -7.51 1.95
C TYR A 73 -5.13 -7.02 1.53
N LEU A 74 -5.23 -5.76 1.10
CA LEU A 74 -6.47 -5.11 0.71
C LEU A 74 -6.40 -4.73 -0.77
N PRO A 75 -7.20 -5.37 -1.64
CA PRO A 75 -7.31 -4.97 -3.03
C PRO A 75 -7.99 -3.60 -3.14
N LEU A 76 -7.27 -2.61 -3.67
CA LEU A 76 -7.82 -1.27 -3.94
C LEU A 76 -7.75 -0.95 -5.43
N LYS A 77 -8.82 -0.36 -5.97
CA LYS A 77 -8.93 0.01 -7.38
C LYS A 77 -9.73 1.31 -7.52
N GLY A 78 -9.25 2.26 -8.32
CA GLY A 78 -9.99 3.48 -8.63
C GLY A 78 -9.29 4.38 -9.63
N ILE A 79 -9.90 5.52 -9.92
CA ILE A 79 -9.30 6.67 -10.60
C ILE A 79 -9.08 7.74 -9.52
N LEU A 80 -7.83 8.14 -9.28
CA LEU A 80 -7.44 8.85 -8.05
C LEU A 80 -8.21 10.14 -7.81
N ASN A 81 -8.36 11.00 -8.80
CA ASN A 81 -9.10 12.26 -8.65
C ASN A 81 -10.56 12.08 -8.22
N ARG A 82 -11.18 10.95 -8.58
CA ARG A 82 -12.59 10.65 -8.28
C ARG A 82 -12.74 9.80 -7.02
N ASP A 83 -11.90 8.79 -6.88
CA ASP A 83 -12.11 7.68 -5.96
C ASP A 83 -11.22 7.80 -4.69
N LYS A 84 -10.35 8.83 -4.57
CA LYS A 84 -9.43 9.01 -3.43
C LYS A 84 -10.12 8.93 -2.07
N ALA A 85 -11.27 9.59 -1.90
CA ALA A 85 -12.00 9.56 -0.63
C ALA A 85 -12.48 8.13 -0.27
N ALA A 86 -12.97 7.37 -1.26
CA ALA A 86 -13.38 5.99 -1.04
C ALA A 86 -12.19 5.06 -0.74
N LEU A 87 -11.06 5.27 -1.43
CA LEU A 87 -9.81 4.53 -1.17
C LEU A 87 -9.30 4.77 0.26
N LEU A 88 -9.30 6.02 0.72
CA LEU A 88 -8.90 6.38 2.08
C LEU A 88 -9.88 5.82 3.13
N SER A 89 -11.19 5.84 2.86
CA SER A 89 -12.17 5.24 3.79
C SER A 89 -12.03 3.73 3.92
N ALA A 90 -11.68 3.04 2.82
CA ALA A 90 -11.40 1.60 2.87
C ALA A 90 -10.14 1.29 3.71
N LEU A 91 -9.11 2.14 3.63
CA LEU A 91 -7.92 2.02 4.45
C LEU A 91 -8.19 2.31 5.92
N ASP A 92 -8.95 3.37 6.23
CA ASP A 92 -9.39 3.69 7.59
C ASP A 92 -10.15 2.50 8.21
N THR A 93 -11.09 1.92 7.45
CA THR A 93 -11.80 0.70 7.86
C THR A 93 -10.83 -0.45 8.09
N ALA A 94 -9.83 -0.68 7.22
CA ALA A 94 -8.85 -1.74 7.40
C ALA A 94 -7.94 -1.53 8.63
N ILE A 95 -7.69 -0.28 9.04
CA ILE A 95 -6.86 0.09 10.18
C ILE A 95 -7.62 -0.05 11.52
N HIS A 96 -8.91 0.32 11.52
CA HIS A 96 -9.72 0.46 12.73
C HIS A 96 -10.77 -0.63 12.92
N HIS A 97 -11.27 -1.20 11.82
CA HIS A 97 -12.33 -2.20 11.78
C HIS A 97 -12.01 -3.31 10.75
N PRO A 98 -10.83 -3.96 10.81
CA PRO A 98 -10.41 -4.95 9.82
C PRO A 98 -11.40 -6.11 9.67
N GLU A 99 -12.16 -6.44 10.71
CA GLU A 99 -13.20 -7.46 10.71
C GLU A 99 -14.37 -7.17 9.75
N ARG A 100 -14.53 -5.91 9.32
CA ARG A 100 -15.57 -5.49 8.36
C ARG A 100 -15.15 -5.69 6.91
N LEU A 101 -13.89 -6.01 6.66
CA LEU A 101 -13.33 -6.20 5.34
C LEU A 101 -12.84 -7.62 5.16
N HIS A 102 -12.94 -8.11 3.93
CA HIS A 102 -12.29 -9.36 3.56
C HIS A 102 -10.84 -9.09 3.18
N LEU A 103 -9.96 -9.09 4.18
CA LEU A 103 -8.51 -8.98 3.99
C LEU A 103 -7.92 -10.32 3.60
N ARG A 104 -6.99 -10.32 2.63
CA ARG A 104 -6.26 -11.53 2.26
C ARG A 104 -5.44 -12.05 3.43
N GLN A 105 -5.50 -13.35 3.66
CA GLN A 105 -4.67 -14.06 4.60
C GLN A 105 -3.26 -14.27 4.05
N GLU A 106 -2.30 -14.58 4.92
CA GLU A 106 -0.90 -14.78 4.51
C GLU A 106 -0.74 -15.85 3.42
N TRP A 107 -1.53 -16.95 3.50
CA TRP A 107 -1.49 -18.02 2.50
C TRP A 107 -2.12 -17.62 1.15
N GLU A 108 -2.88 -16.53 1.10
CA GLU A 108 -3.43 -15.96 -0.13
C GLU A 108 -2.48 -14.94 -0.78
N ARG A 109 -1.39 -14.58 -0.08
CA ARG A 109 -0.44 -13.55 -0.49
C ARG A 109 0.80 -14.15 -1.15
N GLY A 110 0.71 -14.30 -2.47
CA GLY A 110 1.80 -14.83 -3.29
C GLY A 110 1.36 -16.06 -4.08
N LEU A 111 2.04 -16.31 -5.20
CA LEU A 111 1.95 -17.57 -5.95
C LEU A 111 3.11 -18.47 -5.52
#